data_AF-A0A8I1E6E4-F1
#
_entry.id   AF-A0A8I1E6E4-F1
#
_cell.length_a   1.000
_cell.length_b   1.000
_cell.length_c   1.000
_cell.angle_alpha   90.00
_cell.angle_beta   90.00
_cell.angle_gamma   90.00
#
_symmetry.space_group_name_H-M   'P 1'
#
loop_
_entity.id
_entity.type
_entity.pdbx_description
1 polymer ?
#
loop_
_entity_poly.entity_id
_entity_poly.type
_entity_poly.pdbx_seq_one_letter_code
_entity_poly.pdbx_strand_id
1 'polypeptide(L)'
;MADNFRLNIGSLRSDVKLTLHTHHAARIWMGRPKNDLKAGIIGLSGFCTVVNRMSRGAQQDDPYSDWWMILLEEKINDSKEALKTIEDRLDTAMASLPPAISISENLSIQPVSLPLYISNPLGFQAVYLLTNYDEIVRRILLAQHVGLVGRHDMETWIDEGAAVLRRLFGLAQIYKYSGAARDDFAANNAKAEAARKMYERYGELPQDILEGTRRSNFAPPIIRGQQQTETDDHLDDPVEG
;
A
#
# COMPACT_ATOMS: atom_id res chain seq x y z
N MET A 1 -1.93 31.36 43.15
CA MET A 1 -1.47 31.61 41.76
C MET A 1 -1.43 30.27 41.07
N ALA A 2 -2.40 29.98 40.20
CA ALA A 2 -2.39 28.76 39.39
C ALA A 2 -1.89 29.14 38.00
N ASP A 3 -0.68 28.70 37.67
CA ASP A 3 -0.12 28.91 36.35
C ASP A 3 -0.95 28.16 35.31
N ASN A 4 -1.52 28.95 34.40
CA ASN A 4 -2.31 28.47 33.28
C ASN A 4 -1.35 28.14 32.13
N PHE A 5 -0.65 27.00 32.22
CA PHE A 5 0.23 26.54 31.16
C PHE A 5 -0.59 26.09 29.94
N ARG A 6 -0.75 26.99 28.96
CA ARG A 6 -1.23 26.63 27.62
C ARG A 6 -0.12 25.90 26.87
N LEU A 7 -0.13 24.57 26.95
CA LEU A 7 0.74 23.71 26.16
C LEU A 7 0.20 23.65 24.71
N ASN A 8 0.78 24.47 23.83
CA ASN A 8 0.58 24.37 22.38
C ASN A 8 1.45 23.23 21.83
N ILE A 9 1.02 21.99 22.05
CA ILE A 9 1.70 20.81 21.48
C ILE A 9 1.23 20.62 20.03
N GLY A 10 2.16 20.68 19.09
CA GLY A 10 1.91 20.41 17.67
C GLY A 10 1.69 18.92 17.36
N SER A 11 1.27 18.61 16.13
CA SER A 11 1.09 17.21 15.71
C SER A 11 2.43 16.48 15.62
N LEU A 12 2.43 15.19 16.02
CA LEU A 12 3.58 14.32 15.81
C LEU A 12 3.86 14.16 14.31
N ARG A 13 5.07 14.52 13.88
CA ARG A 13 5.56 14.26 12.52
C ARG A 13 6.88 13.49 12.60
N SER A 14 6.95 12.39 11.86
CA SER A 14 8.17 11.61 11.69
C SER A 14 8.72 11.85 10.28
N ASP A 15 10.01 12.19 10.15
CA ASP A 15 10.72 12.14 8.86
C ASP A 15 11.07 10.67 8.57
N VAL A 16 10.15 9.96 7.92
CA VAL A 16 10.33 8.54 7.59
C VAL A 16 10.96 8.43 6.21
N LYS A 17 12.08 7.70 6.11
CA LYS A 17 12.79 7.45 4.85
C LYS A 17 12.82 5.96 4.54
N LEU A 18 12.59 5.61 3.28
CA LEU A 18 12.78 4.27 2.74
C LEU A 18 14.09 4.22 1.97
N THR A 19 14.91 3.23 2.29
CA THR A 19 16.15 2.95 1.56
C THR A 19 15.95 1.69 0.73
N LEU A 20 16.18 1.79 -0.58
CA LEU A 20 16.11 0.67 -1.51
C LEU A 20 17.49 0.40 -2.11
N HIS A 21 17.89 -0.86 -2.13
CA HIS A 21 19.20 -1.29 -2.62
C HIS A 21 19.14 -1.83 -4.05
N THR A 22 17.99 -2.34 -4.51
CA THR A 22 17.89 -2.96 -5.83
C THR A 22 17.13 -2.11 -6.84
N HIS A 23 17.57 -2.15 -8.10
CA HIS A 23 16.82 -1.57 -9.22
C HIS A 23 15.45 -2.25 -9.42
N HIS A 24 15.27 -3.48 -8.93
CA HIS A 24 13.99 -4.17 -8.99
C HIS A 24 12.97 -3.52 -8.05
N ALA A 25 13.31 -3.32 -6.77
CA ALA A 25 12.44 -2.65 -5.82
C ALA A 25 12.20 -1.18 -6.21
N ALA A 26 13.23 -0.45 -6.65
CA ALA A 26 13.07 0.93 -7.10
C ALA A 26 12.08 1.07 -8.28
N ARG A 27 12.06 0.10 -9.20
CA ARG A 27 11.06 0.06 -10.28
C ARG A 27 9.64 -0.24 -9.80
N ILE A 28 9.48 -1.06 -8.76
CA ILE A 28 8.16 -1.31 -8.14
C ILE A 28 7.68 -0.07 -7.39
N TRP A 29 8.58 0.65 -6.72
CA TRP A 29 8.26 1.93 -6.09
C TRP A 29 7.73 2.95 -7.09
N MET A 30 8.47 3.19 -8.17
CA MET A 30 8.12 4.19 -9.19
C MET A 30 6.93 3.75 -10.07
N GLY A 31 6.83 2.45 -10.36
CA GLY A 31 5.94 1.95 -11.39
C GLY A 31 6.44 2.31 -12.80
N ARG A 32 5.53 2.32 -13.76
CA ARG A 32 5.80 2.70 -15.15
C ARG A 32 4.73 3.68 -15.63
N PRO A 33 5.06 4.90 -16.08
CA PRO A 33 4.06 5.80 -16.65
C PRO A 33 3.44 5.19 -17.90
N LYS A 34 2.20 5.59 -18.20
CA LYS A 34 1.56 5.24 -19.48
C LYS A 34 2.33 5.91 -20.61
N ASN A 35 2.55 5.18 -21.69
CA ASN A 35 3.02 5.75 -22.96
C ASN A 35 2.13 5.23 -24.10
N ASP A 36 2.33 5.74 -25.31
CA ASP A 36 1.48 5.40 -26.48
C ASP A 36 1.52 3.91 -26.84
N LEU A 37 2.60 3.20 -26.46
CA LEU A 37 2.83 1.80 -26.80
C LEU A 37 2.44 0.83 -25.68
N LYS A 38 2.35 1.28 -24.43
CA LYS A 38 2.19 0.43 -23.25
C LYS A 38 1.33 1.10 -22.18
N ALA A 39 0.42 0.31 -21.60
CA ALA A 39 -0.34 0.73 -20.43
C ALA A 39 0.59 1.07 -19.26
N GLY A 40 0.18 2.08 -18.48
CA GLY A 40 0.86 2.45 -17.24
C GLY A 40 0.72 1.35 -16.19
N ILE A 41 1.76 1.16 -15.39
CA ILE A 41 1.77 0.25 -14.24
C ILE A 41 1.91 1.14 -13.02
N ILE A 42 0.96 1.05 -12.09
CA ILE A 42 1.02 1.80 -10.85
C ILE A 42 2.23 1.35 -10.01
N GLY A 43 2.96 2.32 -9.47
CA GLY A 43 3.97 2.06 -8.45
C GLY A 43 3.38 2.10 -7.05
N LEU A 44 4.20 1.83 -6.04
CA LEU A 44 3.78 1.92 -4.64
C LEU A 44 3.26 3.32 -4.27
N SER A 45 3.84 4.38 -4.83
CA SER A 45 3.38 5.76 -4.61
C SER A 45 1.93 5.98 -5.06
N GLY A 46 1.59 5.48 -6.25
CA GLY A 46 0.23 5.51 -6.78
C GLY A 46 -0.70 4.62 -5.97
N PHE A 47 -0.24 3.45 -5.54
CA PHE A 47 -0.99 2.57 -4.64
C PHE A 47 -1.39 3.30 -3.35
N CYS A 48 -0.46 3.95 -2.67
CA CYS A 48 -0.74 4.73 -1.46
C CYS A 48 -1.79 5.82 -1.69
N THR A 49 -1.78 6.46 -2.86
CA THR A 49 -2.79 7.45 -3.25
C THR A 49 -4.20 6.84 -3.33
N VAL A 50 -4.31 5.64 -3.89
CA VAL A 50 -5.59 4.92 -3.97
C VAL A 50 -6.08 4.50 -2.59
N VAL A 51 -5.19 3.96 -1.75
CA VAL A 51 -5.53 3.55 -0.38
C VAL A 51 -5.93 4.74 0.49
N ASN A 52 -5.32 5.92 0.31
CA ASN A 52 -5.74 7.15 0.99
C ASN A 52 -7.17 7.59 0.61
N ARG A 53 -7.57 7.38 -0.65
CA ARG A 53 -8.95 7.63 -1.08
C ARG A 53 -9.91 6.60 -0.50
N MET A 54 -9.50 5.33 -0.48
CA MET A 54 -10.27 4.23 0.12
C MET A 54 -10.52 4.45 1.61
N SER A 55 -9.47 4.82 2.35
CA SER A 55 -9.55 5.17 3.77
C SER A 55 -10.48 6.36 4.02
N ARG A 56 -10.41 7.42 3.19
CA ARG A 56 -11.36 8.53 3.25
C ARG A 56 -12.80 8.11 2.97
N GLY A 57 -13.02 7.24 1.99
CA GLY A 57 -14.36 6.71 1.71
C GLY A 57 -14.93 5.92 2.88
N ALA A 58 -14.11 5.05 3.49
CA ALA A 58 -14.49 4.31 4.69
C ALA A 58 -14.80 5.23 5.89
N GLN A 59 -14.05 6.33 6.03
CA GLN A 59 -14.33 7.37 7.04
C GLN A 59 -15.69 8.07 6.81
N GLN A 60 -16.12 8.17 5.55
CA GLN A 60 -17.39 8.78 5.14
C GLN A 60 -18.57 7.78 5.11
N ASP A 61 -18.41 6.63 5.76
CA ASP A 61 -19.44 5.58 5.88
C ASP A 61 -19.80 4.90 4.53
N ASP A 62 -18.88 4.88 3.55
CA ASP A 62 -19.05 4.14 2.30
C ASP A 62 -18.73 2.64 2.50
N PRO A 63 -19.72 1.73 2.39
CA PRO A 63 -19.51 0.33 2.67
C PRO A 63 -18.68 -0.41 1.60
N TYR A 64 -18.65 0.08 0.35
CA TYR A 64 -17.73 -0.48 -0.66
C TYR A 64 -16.28 -0.12 -0.36
N SER A 65 -16.05 1.05 0.23
CA SER A 65 -14.71 1.43 0.70
C SER A 65 -14.25 0.54 1.85
N ASP A 66 -15.13 0.25 2.83
CA ASP A 66 -14.84 -0.74 3.88
C ASP A 66 -14.56 -2.13 3.31
N TRP A 67 -15.37 -2.59 2.35
CA TRP A 67 -15.18 -3.89 1.71
C TRP A 67 -13.83 -3.99 1.02
N TRP A 68 -13.45 -2.96 0.25
CA TRP A 68 -12.16 -2.96 -0.45
C TRP A 68 -10.96 -2.88 0.51
N MET A 69 -11.10 -2.21 1.67
CA MET A 69 -10.04 -2.24 2.70
C MET A 69 -9.84 -3.65 3.25
N ILE A 70 -10.93 -4.40 3.48
CA ILE A 70 -10.86 -5.80 3.94
C ILE A 70 -10.18 -6.67 2.89
N LEU A 71 -10.62 -6.60 1.62
CA LEU A 71 -10.01 -7.37 0.53
C LEU A 71 -8.52 -7.04 0.38
N LEU A 72 -8.15 -5.78 0.59
CA LEU A 72 -6.76 -5.35 0.51
C LEU A 72 -5.93 -5.85 1.70
N GLU A 73 -6.49 -5.83 2.90
CA GLU A 73 -5.87 -6.39 4.11
C GLU A 73 -5.61 -7.89 3.95
N GLU A 74 -6.61 -8.65 3.49
CA GLU A 74 -6.47 -10.07 3.17
C GLU A 74 -5.39 -10.28 2.11
N LYS A 75 -5.42 -9.49 1.02
CA LYS A 75 -4.44 -9.63 -0.06
C LYS A 75 -3.01 -9.31 0.38
N ILE A 76 -2.83 -8.40 1.32
CA ILE A 76 -1.54 -8.10 1.92
C ILE A 76 -1.03 -9.33 2.69
N ASN A 77 -1.88 -10.01 3.44
CA ASN A 77 -1.49 -11.22 4.17
C ASN A 77 -1.13 -12.35 3.21
N ASP A 78 -1.92 -12.60 2.17
CA ASP A 78 -1.56 -13.56 1.10
C ASP A 78 -0.20 -13.21 0.46
N SER A 79 0.07 -11.91 0.28
CA SER A 79 1.31 -11.45 -0.32
C SER A 79 2.51 -11.69 0.59
N LYS A 80 2.34 -11.59 1.92
CA LYS A 80 3.38 -11.95 2.89
C LYS A 80 3.71 -13.43 2.79
N GLU A 81 2.71 -14.30 2.76
CA GLU A 81 2.90 -15.75 2.65
C GLU A 81 3.56 -16.14 1.32
N ALA A 82 3.15 -15.49 0.22
CA ALA A 82 3.76 -15.73 -1.09
C ALA A 82 5.24 -15.31 -1.15
N LEU A 83 5.60 -14.15 -0.57
CA LEU A 83 7.01 -13.75 -0.45
C LEU A 83 7.79 -14.68 0.47
N LYS A 84 7.19 -15.12 1.58
CA LYS A 84 7.81 -16.07 2.50
C LYS A 84 8.16 -17.39 1.82
N THR A 85 7.30 -17.86 0.91
CA THR A 85 7.57 -19.06 0.10
C THR A 85 8.78 -18.90 -0.84
N ILE A 86 9.08 -17.68 -1.30
CA ILE A 86 10.30 -17.39 -2.07
C ILE A 86 11.52 -17.39 -1.13
N GLU A 87 11.40 -16.76 0.05
CA GLU A 87 12.45 -16.77 1.07
C GLU A 87 12.82 -18.19 1.49
N ASP A 88 11.85 -19.08 1.73
CA ASP A 88 12.14 -20.45 2.19
C ASP A 88 12.91 -21.26 1.15
N ARG A 89 12.60 -21.06 -0.15
CA ARG A 89 13.38 -21.64 -1.26
C ARG A 89 14.80 -21.11 -1.29
N LEU A 90 14.96 -19.81 -1.04
CA LEU A 90 16.26 -19.16 -0.99
C LEU A 90 17.09 -19.56 0.24
N ASP A 91 16.47 -19.68 1.41
CA ASP A 91 17.08 -20.19 2.64
C ASP A 91 17.62 -21.61 2.40
N THR A 92 16.82 -22.45 1.74
CA THR A 92 17.22 -23.80 1.34
C THR A 92 18.44 -23.80 0.42
N ALA A 93 18.46 -22.94 -0.59
CA ALA A 93 19.61 -22.81 -1.50
C ALA A 93 20.86 -22.32 -0.76
N MET A 94 20.72 -21.30 0.09
CA MET A 94 21.80 -20.71 0.88
C MET A 94 22.38 -21.69 1.91
N ALA A 95 21.59 -22.64 2.43
CA ALA A 95 22.06 -23.67 3.35
C ALA A 95 23.09 -24.64 2.75
N SER A 96 23.24 -24.68 1.41
CA SER A 96 24.25 -25.50 0.73
C SER A 96 25.65 -24.88 0.73
N LEU A 97 25.82 -23.66 1.27
CA LEU A 97 27.12 -23.02 1.41
C LEU A 97 28.05 -23.82 2.33
N PRO A 98 29.31 -24.07 1.91
CA PRO A 98 30.31 -24.65 2.79
C PRO A 98 30.49 -23.83 4.08
N PRO A 99 30.58 -24.45 5.27
CA PRO A 99 30.75 -23.73 6.54
C PRO A 99 32.01 -22.85 6.61
N ALA A 100 32.99 -23.11 5.76
CA ALA A 100 34.21 -22.30 5.65
C ALA A 100 33.99 -20.93 4.97
N ILE A 101 32.84 -20.73 4.31
CA ILE A 101 32.50 -19.50 3.60
C ILE A 101 31.52 -18.69 4.45
N SER A 102 31.95 -17.50 4.88
CA SER A 102 31.08 -16.51 5.54
C SER A 102 30.75 -15.39 4.54
N ILE A 103 29.46 -15.12 4.35
CA ILE A 103 28.96 -14.11 3.41
C ILE A 103 28.19 -13.06 4.20
N SER A 104 28.58 -11.79 4.09
CA SER A 104 27.85 -10.65 4.65
C SER A 104 26.68 -10.23 3.77
N GLU A 105 25.85 -9.30 4.25
CA GLU A 105 24.74 -8.76 3.46
C GLU A 105 25.18 -8.15 2.13
N ASN A 106 24.41 -8.41 1.06
CA ASN A 106 24.65 -7.86 -0.27
C ASN A 106 24.01 -6.48 -0.43
N LEU A 107 24.63 -5.45 0.15
CA LEU A 107 24.11 -4.08 0.11
C LEU A 107 24.59 -3.32 -1.13
N SER A 108 23.72 -2.49 -1.71
CA SER A 108 24.13 -1.51 -2.72
C SER A 108 25.09 -0.48 -2.11
N ILE A 109 26.17 -0.17 -2.84
CA ILE A 109 27.14 0.87 -2.49
C ILE A 109 26.52 2.28 -2.62
N GLN A 110 25.49 2.42 -3.47
CA GLN A 110 24.75 3.65 -3.66
C GLN A 110 23.24 3.36 -3.65
N PRO A 111 22.66 3.13 -2.46
CA PRO A 111 21.23 2.90 -2.33
C PRO A 111 20.43 4.18 -2.59
N VAL A 112 19.18 4.02 -3.01
CA VAL A 112 18.26 5.15 -3.18
C VAL A 112 17.51 5.38 -1.88
N SER A 113 17.53 6.62 -1.38
CA SER A 113 16.73 7.04 -0.22
C SER A 113 15.53 7.88 -0.68
N LEU A 114 14.34 7.49 -0.27
CA LEU A 114 13.07 8.07 -0.70
C LEU A 114 12.28 8.54 0.53
N PRO A 115 11.77 9.78 0.56
CA PRO A 115 10.90 10.21 1.65
C PRO A 115 9.55 9.47 1.59
N LEU A 116 9.07 9.02 2.74
CA LEU A 116 7.79 8.33 2.88
C LEU A 116 6.72 9.27 3.45
N TYR A 117 5.77 9.66 2.60
CA TYR A 117 4.59 10.43 2.99
C TYR A 117 3.35 9.52 2.98
N ILE A 118 3.25 8.64 3.97
CA ILE A 118 2.16 7.65 4.07
C ILE A 118 1.31 7.97 5.29
N SER A 119 0.00 8.13 5.06
CA SER A 119 -0.97 8.54 6.07
C SER A 119 -1.87 7.41 6.56
N ASN A 120 -1.75 6.20 6.02
CA ASN A 120 -2.61 5.07 6.39
C ASN A 120 -1.79 3.78 6.65
N PRO A 121 -2.22 2.91 7.58
CA PRO A 121 -1.48 1.69 7.92
C PRO A 121 -1.33 0.68 6.78
N LEU A 122 -2.34 0.52 5.91
CA LEU A 122 -2.28 -0.41 4.77
C LEU A 122 -1.19 0.00 3.75
N GLY A 123 -0.94 1.30 3.61
CA GLY A 123 0.16 1.85 2.82
C GLY A 123 1.50 1.45 3.41
N PHE A 124 1.67 1.51 4.74
CA PHE A 124 2.87 1.04 5.42
C PHE A 124 3.06 -0.47 5.27
N GLN A 125 1.99 -1.27 5.34
CA GLN A 125 2.09 -2.71 5.08
C GLN A 125 2.61 -3.01 3.68
N ALA A 126 2.18 -2.24 2.67
CA ALA A 126 2.71 -2.38 1.32
C ALA A 126 4.17 -1.92 1.19
N VAL A 127 4.62 -0.93 1.98
CA VAL A 127 6.05 -0.60 2.11
C VAL A 127 6.84 -1.75 2.69
N TYR A 128 6.34 -2.38 3.77
CA TYR A 128 7.03 -3.53 4.38
C TYR A 128 7.18 -4.69 3.39
N LEU A 129 6.15 -4.97 2.59
CA LEU A 129 6.23 -5.93 1.50
C LEU A 129 7.28 -5.55 0.44
N LEU A 130 7.39 -4.26 0.08
CA LEU A 130 8.41 -3.80 -0.86
C LEU A 130 9.83 -3.93 -0.28
N THR A 131 10.03 -3.57 0.99
CA THR A 131 11.33 -3.72 1.66
C THR A 131 11.73 -5.19 1.74
N ASN A 132 10.79 -6.08 2.07
CA ASN A 132 11.04 -7.51 2.07
C ASN A 132 11.41 -8.02 0.67
N TYR A 133 10.68 -7.58 -0.37
CA TYR A 133 11.05 -7.89 -1.75
C TYR A 133 12.45 -7.38 -2.13
N ASP A 134 12.83 -6.18 -1.69
CA ASP A 134 14.19 -5.64 -1.92
C ASP A 134 15.26 -6.54 -1.29
N GLU A 135 15.02 -7.03 -0.07
CA GLU A 135 15.89 -7.99 0.61
C GLU A 135 15.95 -9.34 -0.12
N ILE A 136 14.81 -9.91 -0.50
CA ILE A 136 14.74 -11.16 -1.27
C ILE A 136 15.58 -11.03 -2.55
N VAL A 137 15.43 -9.94 -3.30
CA VAL A 137 16.19 -9.73 -4.54
C VAL A 137 17.69 -9.64 -4.26
N ARG A 138 18.13 -8.91 -3.22
CA ARG A 138 19.55 -8.85 -2.81
C ARG A 138 20.11 -10.26 -2.55
N ARG A 139 19.37 -11.06 -1.79
CA ARG A 139 19.76 -12.42 -1.42
C ARG A 139 19.77 -13.37 -2.63
N ILE A 140 18.82 -13.23 -3.56
CA ILE A 140 18.78 -14.01 -4.81
C ILE A 140 20.00 -13.70 -5.69
N LEU A 141 20.32 -12.41 -5.87
CA LEU A 141 21.48 -11.98 -6.66
C LEU A 141 22.78 -12.48 -6.06
N LEU A 142 22.90 -12.47 -4.72
CA LEU A 142 24.04 -13.03 -4.01
C LEU A 142 24.16 -14.55 -4.21
N ALA A 143 23.05 -15.28 -4.06
CA ALA A 143 23.01 -16.73 -4.26
C ALA A 143 23.42 -17.12 -5.68
N GLN A 144 23.00 -16.33 -6.68
CA GLN A 144 23.44 -16.52 -8.07
C GLN A 144 24.93 -16.20 -8.26
N HIS A 145 25.42 -15.11 -7.66
CA HIS A 145 26.82 -14.71 -7.76
C HIS A 145 27.78 -15.78 -7.21
N VAL A 146 27.40 -16.41 -6.10
CA VAL A 146 28.23 -17.46 -5.46
C VAL A 146 27.91 -18.87 -5.95
N GLY A 147 27.09 -19.00 -7.00
CA GLY A 147 26.89 -20.25 -7.74
C GLY A 147 25.89 -21.25 -7.12
N LEU A 148 25.03 -20.81 -6.19
CA LEU A 148 24.01 -21.67 -5.57
C LEU A 148 22.71 -21.73 -6.37
N VAL A 149 22.43 -20.68 -7.13
CA VAL A 149 21.19 -20.53 -7.92
C VAL A 149 21.55 -20.26 -9.37
N GLY A 150 20.91 -20.98 -10.29
CA GLY A 150 21.08 -20.78 -11.73
C GLY A 150 20.45 -19.46 -12.19
N ARG A 151 20.90 -18.94 -13.34
CA ARG A 151 20.36 -17.70 -13.90
C ARG A 151 18.85 -17.75 -14.15
N HIS A 152 18.35 -18.89 -14.63
CA HIS A 152 16.92 -19.07 -14.92
C HIS A 152 16.06 -19.00 -13.64
N ASP A 153 16.50 -19.69 -12.58
CA ASP A 153 15.81 -19.69 -11.29
C ASP A 153 15.85 -18.30 -10.65
N MET A 154 17.01 -17.63 -10.73
CA MET A 154 17.18 -16.25 -10.27
C MET A 154 16.18 -15.30 -10.94
N GLU A 155 16.09 -15.31 -12.28
CA GLU A 155 15.14 -14.48 -13.02
C GLU A 155 13.68 -14.81 -12.63
N THR A 156 13.36 -16.10 -12.52
CA THR A 156 12.03 -16.58 -12.15
C THR A 156 11.61 -16.11 -10.76
N TRP A 157 12.46 -16.29 -9.75
CA TRP A 157 12.13 -15.92 -8.36
C TRP A 157 11.99 -14.39 -8.18
N ILE A 158 12.82 -13.61 -8.87
CA ILE A 158 12.72 -12.15 -8.90
C ILE A 158 11.38 -11.71 -9.51
N ASP A 159 10.96 -12.34 -10.61
CA ASP A 159 9.71 -12.01 -11.30
C ASP A 159 8.48 -12.48 -10.52
N GLU A 160 8.55 -13.62 -9.85
CA GLU A 160 7.51 -14.11 -8.92
C GLU A 160 7.26 -13.10 -7.80
N GLY A 161 8.31 -12.64 -7.11
CA GLY A 161 8.18 -11.64 -6.05
C GLY A 161 7.63 -10.30 -6.57
N ALA A 162 8.07 -9.88 -7.75
CA ALA A 162 7.53 -8.67 -8.38
C ALA A 162 6.05 -8.82 -8.75
N ALA A 163 5.63 -10.00 -9.19
CA ALA A 163 4.24 -10.29 -9.55
C ALA A 163 3.32 -10.26 -8.32
N VAL A 164 3.78 -10.69 -7.15
CA VAL A 164 3.04 -10.58 -5.88
C VAL A 164 2.66 -9.12 -5.62
N LEU A 165 3.64 -8.21 -5.63
CA LEU A 165 3.40 -6.78 -5.42
C LEU A 165 2.51 -6.16 -6.50
N ARG A 166 2.72 -6.50 -7.78
CA ARG A 166 1.90 -5.97 -8.87
C ARG A 166 0.44 -6.44 -8.79
N ARG A 167 0.19 -7.67 -8.35
CA ARG A 167 -1.18 -8.18 -8.14
C ARG A 167 -1.87 -7.47 -6.98
N LEU A 168 -1.15 -7.22 -5.87
CA LEU A 168 -1.65 -6.40 -4.78
C LEU A 168 -2.04 -5.00 -5.27
N PHE A 169 -1.18 -4.36 -6.05
CA PHE A 169 -1.47 -3.01 -6.56
C PHE A 169 -2.63 -3.01 -7.55
N GLY A 170 -2.73 -4.04 -8.40
CA GLY A 170 -3.84 -4.23 -9.32
C GLY A 170 -5.19 -4.32 -8.60
N LEU A 171 -5.27 -5.01 -7.46
CA LEU A 171 -6.48 -5.07 -6.65
C LEU A 171 -6.90 -3.68 -6.15
N ALA A 172 -5.95 -2.89 -5.65
CA ALA A 172 -6.24 -1.51 -5.25
C ALA A 172 -6.70 -0.65 -6.42
N GLN A 173 -6.08 -0.78 -7.61
CA GLN A 173 -6.46 0.01 -8.79
C GLN A 173 -7.90 -0.20 -9.26
N ILE A 174 -8.50 -1.34 -8.95
CA ILE A 174 -9.89 -1.63 -9.27
C ILE A 174 -10.86 -0.72 -8.50
N TYR A 175 -10.48 -0.34 -7.28
CA TYR A 175 -11.32 0.43 -6.37
C TYR A 175 -11.77 1.77 -6.99
N LYS A 176 -13.05 2.07 -6.77
CA LYS A 176 -13.67 3.35 -7.09
C LYS A 176 -14.52 3.81 -5.91
N TYR A 177 -14.32 5.05 -5.46
CA TYR A 177 -15.17 5.61 -4.41
C TYR A 177 -16.64 5.63 -4.87
N SER A 178 -17.54 5.04 -4.09
CA SER A 178 -18.94 4.85 -4.51
C SER A 178 -19.79 6.10 -4.23
N GLY A 179 -19.44 6.84 -3.17
CA GLY A 179 -20.18 8.04 -2.75
C GLY A 179 -21.53 7.76 -2.08
N ALA A 180 -21.87 6.49 -1.85
CA ALA A 180 -23.09 6.07 -1.16
C ALA A 180 -22.75 5.66 0.28
N ALA A 181 -23.37 6.31 1.26
CA ALA A 181 -23.25 5.95 2.67
C ALA A 181 -24.21 4.81 3.02
N ARG A 182 -24.00 4.10 4.13
CA ARG A 182 -24.91 3.03 4.61
C ARG A 182 -26.38 3.45 4.68
N ASP A 183 -26.65 4.69 5.07
CA ASP A 183 -28.00 5.26 5.12
C ASP A 183 -28.65 5.33 3.72
N ASP A 184 -27.86 5.55 2.66
CA ASP A 184 -28.34 5.52 1.28
C ASP A 184 -28.82 4.12 0.88
N PHE A 185 -28.13 3.07 1.36
CA PHE A 185 -28.51 1.67 1.13
C PHE A 185 -29.75 1.29 1.94
N ALA A 186 -29.84 1.75 3.20
CA ALA A 186 -31.04 1.55 4.02
C ALA A 186 -32.28 2.23 3.42
N ALA A 187 -32.10 3.43 2.84
CA ALA A 187 -33.15 4.15 2.13
C ALA A 187 -33.42 3.63 0.70
N ASN A 188 -32.60 2.70 0.21
CA ASN A 188 -32.62 2.16 -1.15
C ASN A 188 -32.72 3.24 -2.24
N ASN A 189 -31.90 4.29 -2.13
CA ASN A 189 -31.99 5.44 -3.02
C ASN A 189 -31.12 5.31 -4.28
N ALA A 190 -31.16 6.33 -5.14
CA ALA A 190 -30.42 6.36 -6.40
C ALA A 190 -28.89 6.25 -6.24
N LYS A 191 -28.31 6.73 -5.13
CA LYS A 191 -26.86 6.59 -4.86
C LYS A 191 -26.49 5.14 -4.57
N ALA A 192 -27.28 4.46 -3.75
CA ALA A 192 -27.08 3.04 -3.47
C ALA A 192 -27.18 2.19 -4.74
N GLU A 193 -28.15 2.46 -5.60
CA GLU A 193 -28.30 1.75 -6.87
C GLU A 193 -27.13 2.01 -7.83
N ALA A 194 -26.67 3.25 -7.93
CA ALA A 194 -25.48 3.59 -8.71
C ALA A 194 -24.22 2.88 -8.18
N ALA A 195 -24.08 2.77 -6.86
CA ALA A 195 -22.98 2.05 -6.22
C ALA A 195 -23.03 0.54 -6.52
N ARG A 196 -24.21 -0.10 -6.41
CA ARG A 196 -24.40 -1.51 -6.80
C ARG A 196 -24.02 -1.75 -8.25
N LYS A 197 -24.50 -0.91 -9.17
CA LYS A 197 -24.17 -1.00 -10.60
C LYS A 197 -22.67 -0.80 -10.86
N MET A 198 -22.00 0.08 -10.12
CA MET A 198 -20.56 0.29 -10.25
C MET A 198 -19.76 -0.98 -9.93
N TYR A 199 -20.23 -1.77 -8.96
CA TYR A 199 -19.54 -2.94 -8.43
C TYR A 199 -20.15 -4.29 -8.82
N GLU A 200 -21.20 -4.31 -9.64
CA GLU A 200 -21.95 -5.50 -10.06
C GLU A 200 -21.06 -6.68 -10.47
N ARG A 201 -20.01 -6.43 -11.25
CA ARG A 201 -19.06 -7.45 -11.74
C ARG A 201 -18.21 -8.11 -10.64
N TYR A 202 -18.21 -7.60 -9.42
CA TYR A 202 -17.45 -8.12 -8.29
C TYR A 202 -18.32 -8.87 -7.28
N GLY A 203 -19.63 -8.98 -7.55
CA GLY A 203 -20.58 -9.64 -6.70
C GLY A 203 -21.31 -8.69 -5.74
N GLU A 204 -22.15 -9.28 -4.91
CA GLU A 204 -22.95 -8.55 -3.94
C GLU A 204 -22.10 -8.14 -2.73
N LEU A 205 -22.41 -6.96 -2.19
CA LEU A 205 -21.77 -6.45 -0.98
C LEU A 205 -22.17 -7.34 0.21
N PRO A 206 -21.22 -7.94 0.95
CA PRO A 206 -21.54 -8.77 2.10
C PRO A 206 -22.35 -8.04 3.17
N GLN A 207 -23.34 -8.72 3.74
CA GLN A 207 -24.32 -8.10 4.65
C GLN A 207 -23.69 -7.56 5.93
N ASP A 208 -22.73 -8.29 6.52
CA ASP A 208 -21.96 -7.85 7.69
C ASP A 208 -21.15 -6.58 7.40
N ILE A 209 -20.62 -6.48 6.17
CA ILE A 209 -19.92 -5.28 5.70
C ILE A 209 -20.89 -4.16 5.37
N LEU A 210 -22.13 -4.42 4.95
CA LEU A 210 -23.20 -3.43 4.70
C LEU A 210 -23.86 -2.91 5.99
N GLU A 211 -23.87 -3.72 7.04
CA GLU A 211 -24.31 -3.32 8.38
C GLU A 211 -23.19 -2.61 9.17
N GLY A 212 -21.94 -2.79 8.75
CA GLY A 212 -20.77 -2.17 9.38
C GLY A 212 -20.28 -2.93 10.61
N THR A 213 -20.77 -4.16 10.81
CA THR A 213 -20.32 -5.07 11.88
C THR A 213 -18.94 -5.65 11.57
N ARG A 214 -18.60 -5.80 10.28
CA ARG A 214 -17.26 -6.14 9.82
C ARG A 214 -16.61 -4.98 9.06
N ARG A 215 -15.44 -4.55 9.51
CA ARG A 215 -14.58 -3.54 8.88
C ARG A 215 -13.12 -4.00 8.97
N SER A 216 -12.25 -3.44 8.13
CA SER A 216 -10.81 -3.69 8.22
C SER A 216 -10.27 -3.29 9.59
N ASN A 217 -9.26 -4.00 10.11
CA ASN A 217 -8.57 -3.62 11.34
C ASN A 217 -7.89 -2.24 11.24
N PHE A 218 -7.68 -1.76 10.01
CA PHE A 218 -7.07 -0.48 9.71
C PHE A 218 -8.07 0.56 9.20
N ALA A 219 -9.38 0.27 9.26
CA ALA A 219 -10.42 1.21 8.87
C ALA A 219 -10.47 2.40 9.86
N PRO A 220 -10.50 3.65 9.36
CA PRO A 220 -10.66 4.81 10.24
C PRO A 220 -12.06 4.81 10.89
N PRO A 221 -12.21 5.51 12.03
CA PRO A 221 -13.53 5.72 12.63
C PRO A 221 -14.43 6.47 11.64
N ILE A 222 -15.71 6.12 11.63
CA ILE A 222 -16.71 6.74 10.77
C ILE A 222 -17.06 8.11 11.34
N ILE A 223 -16.99 9.16 10.52
CA ILE A 223 -17.38 10.52 10.90
C ILE A 223 -18.76 10.80 10.32
N ARG A 224 -19.79 10.72 11.16
CA ARG A 224 -21.15 11.14 10.80
C ARG A 224 -21.33 12.62 11.14
N GLY A 225 -21.49 13.47 10.12
CA GLY A 225 -22.07 14.82 10.29
C GLY A 225 -21.16 15.94 10.79
N GLN A 226 -20.08 16.25 10.06
CA GLN A 226 -19.65 17.64 9.91
C GLN A 226 -19.72 17.98 8.42
N GLN A 227 -20.70 18.78 8.04
CA GLN A 227 -20.68 19.48 6.75
C GLN A 227 -19.31 20.15 6.62
N GLN A 228 -18.62 19.89 5.51
CA GLN A 228 -17.44 20.64 5.11
C GLN A 228 -17.82 22.12 5.06
N THR A 229 -17.46 22.87 6.10
CA THR A 229 -17.30 24.31 5.98
C THR A 229 -15.95 24.46 5.30
N GLU A 230 -15.97 24.61 3.97
CA GLU A 230 -14.85 25.16 3.22
C GLU A 230 -14.62 26.58 3.75
N THR A 231 -13.78 26.73 4.76
CA THR A 231 -13.10 27.99 5.00
C THR A 231 -12.05 28.11 3.91
N ASP A 232 -12.45 28.82 2.86
CA ASP A 232 -11.60 29.41 1.84
C ASP A 232 -10.60 30.32 2.57
N ASP A 233 -9.43 29.78 2.94
CA ASP A 233 -8.29 30.57 3.40
C ASP A 233 -7.71 31.28 2.17
N HIS A 234 -8.41 32.35 1.78
CA HIS A 234 -7.88 33.39 0.93
C HIS A 234 -6.72 34.05 1.69
N LEU A 235 -5.50 33.56 1.45
CA LEU A 235 -4.28 34.25 1.83
C LEU A 235 -4.18 35.51 0.98
N ASP A 236 -4.68 36.62 1.54
CA ASP A 236 -4.31 37.97 1.11
C ASP A 236 -2.78 38.14 1.31
N ASP A 237 -2.09 38.42 0.21
CA ASP A 237 -0.72 38.94 0.20
C ASP A 237 -0.69 40.28 0.95
N PRO A 238 0.28 40.52 1.85
CA PRO A 238 0.63 41.88 2.21
C PRO A 238 1.62 42.43 1.18
N VAL A 239 1.11 43.35 0.38
CA VAL A 239 1.89 44.38 -0.30
C VAL A 239 2.48 45.35 0.73
N GLU A 240 3.58 46.00 0.34
CA GLU A 240 4.27 47.16 0.95
C GLU A 240 5.47 46.81 1.86
N GLY A 241 6.65 47.40 1.68
CA GLY A 241 7.10 48.49 0.82
C GLY A 241 8.60 48.72 1.00
#